data_AF-A0A3M1N534-F1
#
_entry.id   AF-A0A3M1N534-F1
#
_cell.length_a   1.000
_cell.length_b   1.000
_cell.length_c   1.000
_cell.angle_alpha   90.00
_cell.angle_beta   90.00
_cell.angle_gamma   90.00
#
_symmetry.space_group_name_H-M   'P 1'
#
loop_
_entity.id
_entity.type
_entity.pdbx_description
1 polymer ?
#
loop_
_entity_poly.entity_id
_entity_poly.type
_entity_poly.pdbx_seq_one_letter_code
_entity_poly.pdbx_strand_id
1 'polypeptide(L)'
;MLQTIRSVFLQWALLLSVTALLVGVTNLLSVHWHKLRTGAKGSVYSAVLLLSAIVTFLLGVYDYIEGNLGAGSKSYLQWVFDYIQYPVQSTLMALLAVALAYACIRMLRWRTNLLSIVFVITVVLVMLGSVPLLNVWIPVISDKLQPWITQTLALAGVRGILLGVALGSIATGLRVLAGVERPYGG
;
A
#
# COMPACT_ATOMS: atom_id res chain seq x y z
N MET A 1 -2.18 28.23 -12.76
CA MET A 1 -3.24 27.35 -13.31
C MET A 1 -3.12 25.90 -12.84
N LEU A 2 -2.01 25.18 -13.10
CA LEU A 2 -1.83 23.79 -12.63
C LEU A 2 -1.93 23.62 -11.10
N GLN A 3 -1.37 24.55 -10.33
CA GLN A 3 -1.45 24.54 -8.86
C GLN A 3 -2.89 24.63 -8.34
N THR A 4 -3.71 25.47 -8.99
CA THR A 4 -5.12 25.70 -8.65
C THR A 4 -5.97 24.47 -8.96
N ILE A 5 -5.76 23.85 -10.12
CA ILE A 5 -6.45 22.61 -10.50
C ILE A 5 -6.08 21.49 -9.52
N ARG A 6 -4.78 21.36 -9.20
CA ARG A 6 -4.29 20.39 -8.20
C ARG A 6 -4.96 20.58 -6.85
N SER A 7 -5.07 21.81 -6.33
CA SER A 7 -5.69 22.05 -5.02
C SER A 7 -7.17 21.69 -5.00
N VAL A 8 -7.91 21.96 -6.08
CA VAL A 8 -9.33 21.58 -6.17
C VAL A 8 -9.49 20.07 -6.15
N PHE A 9 -8.70 19.34 -6.96
CA PHE A 9 -8.74 17.87 -6.95
C PHE A 9 -8.31 17.28 -5.60
N LEU A 10 -7.31 17.86 -4.93
CA LEU A 10 -6.89 17.41 -3.60
C LEU A 10 -7.99 17.64 -2.55
N GLN A 11 -8.73 18.75 -2.62
CA GLN A 11 -9.87 18.98 -1.73
C GLN A 11 -10.98 17.95 -1.96
N TRP A 12 -11.33 17.67 -3.21
CA TRP A 12 -12.31 16.64 -3.54
C TRP A 12 -11.86 15.26 -3.08
N ALA A 13 -10.60 14.92 -3.32
CA ALA A 13 -10.01 13.66 -2.88
C ALA A 13 -10.02 13.53 -1.35
N LEU A 14 -9.76 14.62 -0.61
CA LEU A 14 -9.81 14.63 0.85
C LEU A 14 -11.24 14.39 1.35
N LEU A 15 -12.24 15.09 0.80
CA LEU A 15 -13.65 14.91 1.15
C LEU A 15 -14.13 13.47 0.85
N LEU A 16 -13.78 12.95 -0.32
CA LEU A 16 -14.08 11.57 -0.71
C LEU A 16 -13.36 10.56 0.17
N SER A 17 -12.10 10.80 0.54
CA SER A 17 -11.34 9.88 1.37
C SER A 17 -11.91 9.78 2.78
N VAL A 18 -12.34 10.90 3.39
CA VAL A 18 -12.95 10.88 4.72
C VAL A 18 -14.28 10.13 4.70
N THR A 19 -15.13 10.40 3.70
CA THR A 19 -16.42 9.70 3.56
C THR A 19 -16.24 8.22 3.24
N ALA A 20 -15.32 7.86 2.34
CA ALA A 20 -14.99 6.47 2.02
C ALA A 20 -14.44 5.72 3.22
N LEU A 21 -13.62 6.36 4.06
CA LEU A 21 -13.12 5.76 5.30
C LEU A 21 -14.28 5.45 6.25
N LEU A 22 -15.20 6.39 6.47
CA LEU A 22 -16.37 6.17 7.32
C LEU A 22 -17.23 5.00 6.80
N VAL A 23 -17.54 4.98 5.50
CA VAL A 23 -18.30 3.89 4.88
C VAL A 23 -17.55 2.55 4.96
N GLY A 24 -16.24 2.56 4.74
CA GLY A 24 -15.40 1.36 4.80
C GLY A 24 -15.36 0.74 6.21
N VAL A 25 -15.13 1.57 7.24
CA VAL A 25 -15.10 1.12 8.64
C VAL A 25 -16.48 0.61 9.07
N THR A 26 -17.55 1.35 8.78
CA THR A 26 -18.91 0.94 9.14
C THR A 26 -19.34 -0.34 8.43
N ASN A 27 -19.02 -0.50 7.14
CA ASN A 27 -19.27 -1.75 6.41
C ASN A 27 -18.50 -2.93 7.03
N LEU A 28 -17.22 -2.74 7.31
CA LEU A 28 -16.38 -3.79 7.90
C LEU A 28 -16.91 -4.22 9.28
N LEU A 29 -17.27 -3.26 10.14
CA LEU A 29 -17.88 -3.57 11.44
C LEU A 29 -19.23 -4.28 11.28
N SER A 30 -20.10 -3.78 10.39
CA SER A 30 -21.44 -4.35 10.14
C SER A 30 -21.37 -5.81 9.68
N VAL A 31 -20.52 -6.11 8.70
CA VAL A 31 -20.36 -7.46 8.14
C VAL A 31 -19.85 -8.44 9.21
N HIS A 32 -18.83 -8.06 9.96
CA HIS A 32 -18.25 -8.93 11.00
C HIS A 32 -19.17 -9.08 12.22
N TRP A 33 -19.90 -8.02 12.57
CA TRP A 33 -20.91 -8.06 13.63
C TRP A 33 -22.08 -8.98 13.28
N HIS A 34 -22.59 -8.88 12.04
CA HIS A 34 -23.64 -9.77 11.55
C HIS A 34 -23.17 -11.24 11.51
N LYS A 35 -21.94 -11.47 11.04
CA LYS A 35 -21.32 -12.81 11.02
C LYS A 35 -21.16 -13.41 12.42
N LEU A 36 -20.84 -12.57 13.41
CA LEU A 36 -20.76 -12.98 14.81
C LEU A 36 -22.15 -13.36 15.37
N ARG A 37 -23.16 -12.52 15.12
CA ARG A 37 -24.54 -12.73 15.60
C ARG A 37 -25.21 -13.96 14.98
N THR A 38 -24.92 -14.26 13.72
CA THR A 38 -25.48 -15.41 13.00
C THR A 38 -24.73 -16.72 13.24
N GLY A 39 -23.63 -16.71 13.99
CA GLY A 39 -22.85 -17.92 14.30
C GLY A 39 -22.21 -18.57 13.07
N ALA A 40 -22.00 -17.83 11.99
CA ALA A 40 -21.50 -18.38 10.73
C ALA A 40 -20.06 -18.93 10.85
N LYS A 41 -19.66 -19.80 9.92
CA LYS A 41 -18.33 -20.42 9.91
C LYS A 41 -17.22 -19.36 9.95
N GLY A 42 -16.31 -19.50 10.92
CA GLY A 42 -15.24 -18.52 11.17
C GLY A 42 -15.69 -17.26 11.95
N SER A 43 -16.81 -17.33 12.67
CA SER A 43 -17.28 -16.28 13.58
C SER A 43 -16.23 -15.87 14.63
N VAL A 44 -15.43 -16.82 15.13
CA VAL A 44 -14.35 -16.57 16.10
C VAL A 44 -13.33 -15.54 15.57
N TYR A 45 -12.91 -15.65 14.31
CA TYR A 45 -11.99 -14.67 13.71
C TYR A 45 -12.62 -13.28 13.59
N SER A 46 -13.92 -13.22 13.33
CA SER A 46 -14.68 -11.96 13.31
C SER A 46 -14.75 -11.33 14.70
N ALA A 47 -14.89 -12.13 15.76
CA ALA A 47 -14.86 -11.65 17.14
C ALA A 47 -13.48 -11.08 17.51
N VAL A 48 -12.40 -11.77 17.14
CA VAL A 48 -11.02 -11.28 17.36
C VAL A 48 -10.79 -9.96 16.62
N LEU A 49 -11.26 -9.84 15.38
CA LEU A 49 -11.14 -8.60 14.60
C LEU A 49 -11.92 -7.45 15.24
N LEU A 50 -13.17 -7.66 15.65
CA LEU A 50 -13.97 -6.63 16.29
C LEU A 50 -13.35 -6.18 17.62
N LEU A 51 -12.85 -7.13 18.41
CA LEU A 51 -12.17 -6.84 19.67
C LEU A 51 -10.88 -6.04 19.42
N SER A 52 -10.03 -6.45 18.48
CA SER A 52 -8.79 -5.73 18.18
C SER A 52 -9.06 -4.34 17.60
N ALA A 53 -10.11 -4.17 16.81
CA ALA A 53 -10.55 -2.87 16.31
C ALA A 53 -10.96 -1.93 17.46
N ILE A 54 -11.75 -2.43 18.42
CA ILE A 54 -12.15 -1.65 19.61
C ILE A 54 -10.92 -1.28 20.46
N VAL A 55 -10.05 -2.25 20.75
CA VAL A 55 -8.83 -2.00 21.54
C VAL A 55 -7.96 -0.94 20.86
N THR A 56 -7.70 -1.08 19.57
CA THR A 56 -6.87 -0.11 18.82
C THR A 56 -7.50 1.28 18.80
N PHE A 57 -8.83 1.36 18.64
CA PHE A 57 -9.54 2.63 18.71
C PHE A 57 -9.42 3.29 20.09
N LEU A 58 -9.61 2.53 21.16
CA LEU A 58 -9.48 3.03 22.53
C LEU A 58 -8.06 3.50 22.84
N LEU A 59 -7.03 2.76 22.40
CA LEU A 59 -5.63 3.18 22.54
C LEU A 59 -5.36 4.50 21.79
N GLY A 60 -5.96 4.68 20.61
CA GLY A 60 -5.82 5.92 19.86
C GLY A 60 -6.52 7.11 20.49
N VAL A 61 -7.72 6.90 21.06
CA VAL A 61 -8.42 7.93 21.83
C VAL A 61 -7.63 8.30 23.08
N TYR A 62 -7.05 7.31 23.76
CA TYR A 62 -6.19 7.56 24.93
C TYR A 62 -4.97 8.41 24.56
N ASP A 63 -4.23 8.03 23.51
CA ASP A 63 -3.08 8.81 23.03
C ASP A 63 -3.48 10.24 22.59
N TYR A 64 -4.69 10.41 22.05
CA TYR A 64 -5.22 11.73 21.67
C TYR A 64 -5.48 12.62 22.88
N ILE A 65 -6.12 12.07 23.92
CA ILE A 65 -6.42 12.81 25.15
C ILE A 65 -5.14 13.20 25.87
N GLU A 66 -4.14 12.32 25.90
CA GLU A 66 -2.84 12.55 26.51
C GLU A 66 -1.90 13.45 25.66
N GLY A 67 -2.31 13.83 24.45
CA GLY A 67 -1.51 14.65 23.55
C GLY A 67 -0.27 13.93 22.97
N ASN A 68 -0.21 12.61 23.09
CA ASN A 68 0.93 11.78 22.68
C ASN A 68 0.73 11.15 21.29
N LEU A 69 -0.15 11.71 20.45
CA LEU A 69 -0.53 11.13 19.15
C LEU A 69 0.71 10.91 18.24
N GLY A 70 1.21 9.68 18.18
CA GLY A 70 2.42 9.33 17.43
C GLY A 70 3.71 9.93 17.99
N ALA A 71 3.71 10.43 19.24
CA ALA A 71 4.86 11.10 19.86
C ALA A 71 5.73 10.12 20.65
N GLY A 72 6.51 9.31 19.93
CA GLY A 72 7.61 8.52 20.51
C GLY A 72 7.19 7.43 21.50
N SER A 73 8.11 7.09 22.42
CA SER A 73 8.04 5.89 23.29
C SER A 73 6.86 5.81 24.26
N LYS A 74 6.04 6.86 24.37
CA LYS A 74 4.85 6.91 25.23
C LYS A 74 3.53 6.64 24.50
N SER A 75 3.55 6.56 23.17
CA SER A 75 2.35 6.31 22.36
C SER A 75 2.04 4.82 22.31
N TYR A 76 0.86 4.44 22.79
CA TYR A 76 0.38 3.06 22.67
C TYR A 76 0.06 2.70 21.22
N LEU A 77 -0.39 3.66 20.41
CA LEU A 77 -0.54 3.48 18.97
C LEU A 77 0.79 3.16 18.28
N GLN A 78 1.86 3.85 18.66
CA GLN A 78 3.20 3.59 18.12
C GLN A 78 3.67 2.18 18.47
N TRP A 79 3.39 1.70 19.69
CA TRP A 79 3.68 0.31 20.07
C TRP A 79 2.92 -0.70 19.19
N VAL A 80 1.62 -0.49 18.93
CA VAL A 80 0.85 -1.33 18.00
C VAL A 80 1.46 -1.31 16.61
N PHE A 81 1.88 -0.14 16.14
CA PHE A 81 2.54 0.01 14.85
C PHE A 81 3.85 -0.80 14.80
N ASP A 82 4.76 -0.60 15.75
CA ASP A 82 6.10 -1.18 15.75
C ASP A 82 6.10 -2.72 15.94
N TYR A 83 5.17 -3.25 16.75
CA TYR A 83 5.14 -4.67 17.08
C TYR A 83 4.12 -5.50 16.29
N ILE A 84 3.09 -4.89 15.70
CA ILE A 84 2.05 -5.62 14.96
C ILE A 84 2.07 -5.21 13.48
N GLN A 85 1.92 -3.93 13.17
CA GLN A 85 1.78 -3.50 11.77
C GLN A 85 3.09 -3.58 10.99
N TYR A 86 4.19 -3.09 11.56
CA TYR A 86 5.50 -3.02 10.91
C TYR A 86 6.08 -4.40 10.57
N PRO A 87 6.04 -5.41 11.46
CA PRO A 87 6.52 -6.75 11.13
C PRO A 87 5.66 -7.43 10.05
N VAL A 88 4.34 -7.29 10.12
CA VAL A 88 3.44 -7.83 9.08
C VAL A 88 3.72 -7.17 7.73
N GLN A 89 3.89 -5.86 7.68
CA GLN A 89 4.27 -5.15 6.47
C GLN A 89 5.63 -5.61 5.94
N SER A 90 6.62 -5.76 6.81
CA SER A 90 7.99 -6.18 6.46
C SER A 90 7.99 -7.60 5.88
N THR A 91 7.24 -8.54 6.47
CA THR A 91 7.12 -9.90 5.92
C THR A 91 6.43 -9.92 4.55
N LEU A 92 5.40 -9.11 4.33
CA LEU A 92 4.78 -8.96 3.01
C LEU A 92 5.74 -8.36 1.98
N MET A 93 6.52 -7.34 2.37
CA MET A 93 7.55 -6.78 1.49
C MET A 93 8.66 -7.80 1.18
N ALA A 94 9.06 -8.62 2.17
CA ALA A 94 10.02 -9.70 1.97
C ALA A 94 9.48 -10.76 0.99
N LEU A 95 8.20 -11.15 1.13
CA LEU A 95 7.54 -12.07 0.20
C LEU A 95 7.48 -11.50 -1.22
N LEU A 96 7.15 -10.21 -1.36
CA LEU A 96 7.18 -9.52 -2.65
C LEU A 96 8.58 -9.49 -3.25
N ALA A 97 9.61 -9.20 -2.46
CA ALA A 97 11.00 -9.20 -2.92
C ALA A 97 11.44 -10.58 -3.40
N VAL A 98 11.14 -11.65 -2.64
CA VAL A 98 11.45 -13.03 -3.03
C VAL A 98 10.66 -13.44 -4.29
N ALA A 99 9.38 -13.10 -4.37
CA ALA A 99 8.54 -13.38 -5.54
C ALA A 99 9.06 -12.66 -6.80
N LEU A 100 9.46 -11.39 -6.67
CA LEU A 100 10.08 -10.61 -7.75
C LEU A 100 11.42 -11.20 -8.17
N ALA A 101 12.28 -11.58 -7.22
CA ALA A 101 13.56 -12.23 -7.53
C ALA A 101 13.34 -13.54 -8.30
N TYR A 102 12.40 -14.38 -7.85
CA TYR A 102 12.02 -15.59 -8.54
C TYR A 102 11.46 -15.31 -9.96
N ALA A 103 10.61 -14.29 -10.11
CA ALA A 103 10.08 -13.88 -11.40
C ALA A 103 11.18 -13.40 -12.36
N CYS A 104 12.18 -12.65 -11.85
CA CYS A 104 13.34 -12.21 -12.63
C CYS A 104 14.17 -13.41 -13.12
N ILE A 105 14.46 -14.37 -12.24
CA ILE A 105 15.18 -15.61 -12.61
C ILE A 105 14.39 -16.37 -13.67
N ARG A 106 13.07 -16.51 -13.50
CA ARG A 106 12.18 -17.18 -14.46
C ARG A 106 12.18 -16.47 -15.82
N MET A 107 12.10 -15.14 -15.85
CA MET A 107 12.17 -14.34 -17.09
C MET A 107 13.49 -14.53 -17.81
N LEU A 108 14.62 -14.51 -17.08
CA LEU A 108 15.96 -14.63 -17.67
C LEU A 108 16.22 -16.05 -18.21
N ARG A 109 15.66 -17.08 -17.58
CA ARG A 109 15.82 -18.50 -18.00
C ARG A 109 14.99 -18.89 -19.22
N TRP A 110 13.82 -18.29 -19.46
CA TRP A 110 12.94 -18.75 -20.55
C TRP A 110 13.18 -18.08 -21.90
N ARG A 111 13.77 -16.87 -21.95
CA ARG A 111 14.23 -16.22 -23.18
C ARG A 111 15.31 -15.17 -22.86
N THR A 112 16.53 -15.33 -23.37
CA THR A 112 17.52 -14.23 -23.44
C THR A 112 17.14 -13.27 -24.56
N ASN A 113 16.06 -12.52 -24.36
CA ASN A 113 15.65 -11.44 -25.25
C ASN A 113 16.43 -10.16 -24.92
N LEU A 114 16.51 -9.24 -25.88
CA LEU A 114 17.19 -7.94 -25.73
C LEU A 114 16.66 -7.16 -24.50
N LEU A 115 15.36 -7.28 -24.21
CA LEU A 115 14.71 -6.72 -23.02
C LEU A 115 15.24 -7.30 -21.70
N SER A 116 15.50 -8.61 -21.63
CA SER A 116 16.04 -9.25 -20.42
C SER A 116 17.47 -8.77 -20.14
N ILE A 117 18.27 -8.55 -21.18
CA ILE A 117 19.63 -7.99 -21.07
C ILE A 117 19.58 -6.55 -20.57
N VAL A 118 18.75 -5.70 -21.19
CA VAL A 118 18.56 -4.30 -20.78
C VAL A 118 18.07 -4.21 -19.33
N PHE A 119 17.15 -5.10 -18.93
CA PHE A 119 16.68 -5.18 -17.55
C PHE A 119 17.79 -5.51 -16.56
N VAL A 120 18.60 -6.55 -16.83
CA VAL A 120 19.72 -6.93 -15.96
C VAL A 120 20.74 -5.80 -15.84
N ILE A 121 21.11 -5.15 -16.95
CA ILE A 121 22.01 -3.99 -16.93
C ILE A 121 21.44 -2.87 -16.06
N THR A 122 20.16 -2.56 -16.21
CA THR A 122 19.49 -1.51 -15.44
C THR A 122 19.45 -1.85 -13.95
N VAL A 123 19.13 -3.09 -13.59
CA VAL A 123 19.11 -3.55 -12.19
C VAL A 123 20.49 -3.48 -11.56
N VAL A 124 21.53 -3.93 -12.26
CA VAL A 124 22.92 -3.87 -11.78
C VAL A 124 23.36 -2.42 -11.58
N LEU A 125 23.07 -1.53 -12.54
CA LEU A 125 23.39 -0.10 -12.43
C LEU A 125 22.69 0.56 -11.24
N VAL A 126 21.40 0.28 -11.04
CA VAL A 126 20.63 0.84 -9.91
C VAL A 126 21.13 0.28 -8.58
N MET A 127 21.43 -1.02 -8.49
CA MET A 127 21.98 -1.63 -7.28
C MET A 127 23.35 -1.05 -6.93
N LEU A 128 24.25 -0.90 -7.91
CA LEU A 128 25.56 -0.27 -7.69
C LEU A 128 25.44 1.19 -7.23
N GLY A 129 24.45 1.95 -7.72
CA GLY A 129 24.21 3.32 -7.29
C GLY A 129 23.53 3.45 -5.91
N SER A 130 22.83 2.41 -5.46
CA SER A 130 21.97 2.47 -4.24
C SER A 130 22.57 1.79 -3.02
N VAL A 131 23.59 0.95 -3.20
CA VAL A 131 24.19 0.15 -2.13
C VAL A 131 25.46 0.84 -1.61
N PRO A 132 25.46 1.34 -0.35
CA PRO A 132 26.65 1.96 0.24
C PRO A 132 27.78 0.96 0.56
N LEU A 133 27.53 -0.36 0.43
CA LEU A 133 28.40 -1.44 0.92
C LEU A 133 29.82 -1.41 0.36
N LEU A 134 30.04 -0.80 -0.81
CA LEU A 134 31.34 -0.78 -1.46
C LEU A 134 32.14 0.49 -1.21
N ASN A 135 31.55 1.56 -0.66
CA ASN A 135 32.18 2.88 -0.49
C ASN A 135 32.90 3.41 -1.77
N VAL A 136 32.59 2.84 -2.94
CA VAL A 136 33.13 3.26 -4.24
C VAL A 136 32.19 4.36 -4.74
N TRP A 137 32.53 5.58 -4.39
CA TRP A 137 31.85 6.78 -4.87
C TRP A 137 32.26 7.00 -6.34
N ILE A 138 31.40 6.61 -7.28
CA ILE A 138 31.57 6.92 -8.72
C ILE A 138 30.62 8.08 -9.05
N PRO A 139 31.10 9.33 -9.14
CA PRO A 139 30.25 10.53 -9.23
C PRO A 139 29.24 10.50 -10.39
N VAL A 140 29.60 9.88 -11.51
CA VAL A 140 28.75 9.82 -12.71
C VAL A 140 27.51 8.93 -12.51
N ILE A 141 27.64 7.84 -11.75
CA ILE A 141 26.57 6.86 -11.56
C ILE A 141 25.63 7.31 -10.44
N SER A 142 26.19 7.78 -9.33
CA SER A 142 25.44 8.19 -8.15
C SER A 142 24.72 9.54 -8.31
N ASP A 143 25.32 10.55 -8.96
CA ASP A 143 24.73 11.90 -8.99
C ASP A 143 23.75 12.12 -10.15
N LYS A 144 23.84 11.32 -11.22
CA LYS A 144 23.05 11.57 -12.45
C LYS A 144 22.20 10.38 -12.89
N LEU A 145 22.77 9.18 -12.98
CA LEU A 145 22.06 8.02 -13.51
C LEU A 145 21.06 7.45 -12.51
N GLN A 146 21.46 7.23 -11.25
CA GLN A 146 20.56 6.69 -10.23
C GLN A 146 19.34 7.60 -9.94
N PRO A 147 19.49 8.93 -9.77
CA PRO A 147 18.35 9.83 -9.60
C PRO A 147 17.46 9.85 -10.84
N TRP A 148 18.04 9.83 -12.05
CA TRP A 148 17.24 9.82 -13.28
C TRP A 148 16.39 8.55 -13.42
N ILE A 149 16.95 7.37 -13.11
CA ILE A 149 16.19 6.10 -13.15
C ILE A 149 15.09 6.10 -12.08
N THR A 150 15.40 6.49 -10.84
CA THR A 150 14.44 6.44 -9.72
C THR A 150 13.37 7.52 -9.82
N GLN A 151 13.74 8.76 -10.13
CA GLN A 151 12.83 9.90 -10.14
C GLN A 151 12.06 10.06 -11.45
N THR A 152 12.51 9.45 -12.54
CA THR A 152 11.82 9.55 -13.83
C THR A 152 11.15 8.23 -14.16
N LEU A 153 11.93 7.15 -14.32
CA LEU A 153 11.41 5.89 -14.83
C LEU A 153 10.60 5.12 -13.78
N ALA A 154 11.15 4.95 -12.56
CA ALA A 154 10.45 4.23 -11.49
C ALA A 154 9.22 5.02 -11.02
N LEU A 155 9.33 6.34 -10.84
CA LEU A 155 8.18 7.19 -10.52
C LEU A 155 7.12 7.20 -11.63
N ALA A 156 7.49 7.14 -12.92
CA ALA A 156 6.51 6.98 -14.00
C ALA A 156 5.77 5.64 -13.92
N GLY A 157 6.48 4.54 -13.63
CA GLY A 157 5.89 3.22 -13.43
C GLY A 157 4.91 3.19 -12.25
N VAL A 158 5.30 3.72 -11.10
CA VAL A 158 4.44 3.82 -9.90
C VAL A 158 3.19 4.63 -10.20
N ARG A 159 3.32 5.79 -10.85
CA ARG A 159 2.16 6.61 -11.25
C ARG A 159 1.25 5.86 -12.23
N GLY A 160 1.82 5.11 -13.18
CA GLY A 160 1.05 4.26 -14.08
C GLY A 160 0.22 3.20 -13.35
N ILE A 161 0.82 2.52 -12.37
CA ILE A 161 0.12 1.54 -11.51
C ILE A 161 -1.01 2.23 -10.73
N LEU A 162 -0.74 3.38 -10.10
CA LEU A 162 -1.74 4.12 -9.34
C LEU A 162 -2.92 4.56 -10.22
N LEU A 163 -2.66 5.04 -11.44
CA LEU A 163 -3.70 5.37 -12.41
C LEU A 163 -4.49 4.13 -12.83
N GLY A 164 -3.82 2.99 -13.05
CA GLY A 164 -4.48 1.73 -13.39
C GLY A 164 -5.40 1.22 -12.27
N VAL A 165 -4.93 1.26 -11.03
CA VAL A 165 -5.75 0.90 -9.85
C VAL A 165 -6.94 1.84 -9.71
N ALA A 166 -6.73 3.15 -9.89
CA ALA A 166 -7.82 4.14 -9.86
C ALA A 166 -8.88 3.84 -10.93
N LEU A 167 -8.47 3.64 -12.19
CA LEU A 167 -9.38 3.32 -13.28
C LEU A 167 -10.12 1.99 -13.04
N GLY A 168 -9.43 0.95 -12.54
CA GLY A 168 -10.06 -0.32 -12.17
C GLY A 168 -11.11 -0.18 -11.07
N SER A 169 -10.83 0.63 -10.05
CA SER A 169 -11.79 0.93 -8.97
C SER A 169 -13.01 1.73 -9.48
N ILE A 170 -12.81 2.68 -10.40
CA ILE A 170 -13.90 3.44 -11.01
C ILE A 170 -14.76 2.53 -11.89
N ALA A 171 -14.14 1.65 -12.68
CA ALA A 171 -14.86 0.73 -13.55
C ALA A 171 -15.74 -0.24 -12.75
N THR A 172 -15.21 -0.81 -11.66
CA THR A 172 -15.99 -1.67 -10.75
C THR A 172 -17.12 -0.89 -10.08
N GLY A 173 -16.86 0.32 -9.58
CA GLY A 173 -17.89 1.19 -9.01
C GLY A 173 -19.02 1.51 -10.01
N LEU A 174 -18.68 1.84 -11.27
CA LEU A 174 -19.66 2.12 -12.32
C LEU A 174 -20.50 0.89 -12.67
N ARG A 175 -19.91 -0.31 -12.73
CA ARG A 175 -20.67 -1.55 -12.99
C ARG A 175 -21.70 -1.84 -11.91
N VAL A 176 -21.33 -1.61 -10.65
CA VAL A 176 -22.25 -1.76 -9.51
C VAL A 176 -23.36 -0.71 -9.58
N LEU A 177 -23.03 0.56 -9.82
CA LEU A 177 -24.02 1.65 -9.93
C LEU A 177 -24.97 1.47 -11.12
N ALA A 178 -24.47 1.00 -12.26
CA ALA A 178 -25.27 0.70 -13.43
C ALA A 178 -26.11 -0.59 -13.27
N GLY A 179 -25.99 -1.30 -12.15
CA GLY A 179 -26.73 -2.53 -11.86
C GLY A 179 -26.30 -3.74 -12.70
N VAL A 180 -25.17 -3.65 -13.40
CA VAL A 180 -24.58 -4.74 -14.19
C VAL A 180 -24.01 -5.81 -13.28
N GLU A 181 -23.39 -5.40 -12.16
CA GLU A 181 -22.95 -6.29 -11.09
C GLU A 181 -23.89 -6.09 -9.89
N ARG A 182 -24.59 -7.16 -9.45
CA ARG A 182 -25.48 -7.16 -8.27
C ARG A 182 -24.78 -7.87 -7.11
N PRO A 183 -24.23 -7.17 -6.11
CA PRO A 183 -23.47 -7.80 -5.01
C PRO A 183 -24.32 -8.65 -4.06
N TYR A 184 -25.64 -8.43 -4.02
CA TYR A 184 -26.57 -9.08 -3.08
C TYR A 184 -27.83 -9.64 -3.77
N GLY A 185 -27.71 -10.06 -5.04
CA GLY A 185 -28.78 -10.80 -5.71
C GLY A 185 -28.83 -12.24 -5.23
N GLY A 186 -29.76 -12.55 -4.33
CA GLY A 186 -30.49 -13.82 -4.40
C GLY A 186 -31.49 -13.78 -5.53
#